data_AF-A0A2W4JC83-F1
#
_entry.id   AF-A0A2W4JC83-F1
#
_cell.length_a   1.000
_cell.length_b   1.000
_cell.length_c   1.000
_cell.angle_alpha   90.00
_cell.angle_beta   90.00
_cell.angle_gamma   90.00
#
_symmetry.space_group_name_H-M   'P 1'
#
loop_
_entity.id
_entity.type
_entity.pdbx_description
1 polymer ?
#
loop_
_entity_poly.entity_id
_entity_poly.type
_entity_poly.pdbx_seq_one_letter_code
_entity_poly.pdbx_strand_id
1 'polypeptide(L)'
;MSGWQRTHRRYQLVYDVASDVARHGAAALTKWRRAIDAEYGGVGDFLLDARRRWLTAVAAYSDYSAAPAAEAARRNKELRALLDAFAEHPVLADDRLAYAQPA
;
A
#
# COMPACT_ATOMS: atom_id res chain seq x y z
N MET A 1 5.09 -17.28 -15.45
CA MET A 1 4.06 -16.74 -14.52
C MET A 1 3.29 -15.68 -15.28
N SER A 2 1.96 -15.75 -15.34
CA SER A 2 1.19 -14.77 -16.12
C SER A 2 1.17 -13.40 -15.41
N GLY A 3 1.01 -12.31 -16.16
CA GLY A 3 0.90 -10.96 -15.58
C GLY A 3 -0.22 -10.86 -14.53
N TRP A 4 -1.33 -11.56 -14.76
CA TRP A 4 -2.46 -11.62 -13.83
C TRP A 4 -2.09 -12.25 -12.48
N GLN A 5 -1.35 -13.37 -12.48
CA GLN A 5 -0.92 -14.03 -11.24
C GLN A 5 -0.03 -13.11 -10.39
N ARG A 6 0.87 -12.36 -11.03
CA ARG A 6 1.74 -11.41 -10.33
C ARG A 6 0.93 -10.25 -9.73
N THR A 7 0.01 -9.67 -10.48
CA THR A 7 -0.87 -8.60 -9.98
C THR A 7 -1.71 -9.07 -8.79
N HIS A 8 -2.27 -10.28 -8.87
CA HIS A 8 -3.08 -10.85 -7.79
C HIS A 8 -2.28 -11.08 -6.51
N ARG A 9 -1.07 -11.64 -6.61
CA ARG A 9 -0.18 -11.83 -5.45
C ARG A 9 0.23 -10.52 -4.81
N ARG A 10 0.66 -9.55 -5.62
CA ARG A 10 0.99 -8.21 -5.16
C ARG A 10 -0.18 -7.55 -4.43
N TYR A 11 -1.38 -7.73 -4.95
CA TYR A 11 -2.61 -7.26 -4.31
C TYR A 11 -2.82 -7.88 -2.93
N GLN A 12 -2.80 -9.21 -2.83
CA GLN A 12 -2.97 -9.89 -1.54
C GLN A 12 -1.90 -9.46 -0.54
N LEU A 13 -0.63 -9.49 -0.96
CA LEU A 13 0.50 -9.17 -0.11
C LEU A 13 0.42 -7.76 0.50
N VAL A 14 0.01 -6.75 -0.28
CA VAL A 14 -0.13 -5.37 0.23
C VAL A 14 -1.18 -5.28 1.33
N TYR A 15 -2.35 -5.88 1.14
CA TYR A 15 -3.42 -5.80 2.14
C TYR A 15 -3.15 -6.68 3.36
N ASP A 16 -2.49 -7.83 3.20
CA ASP A 16 -2.08 -8.67 4.32
C ASP A 16 -1.06 -7.95 5.19
N VAL A 17 -0.03 -7.35 4.58
CA VAL A 17 0.96 -6.54 5.30
C VAL A 17 0.32 -5.32 5.97
N ALA A 18 -0.55 -4.60 5.26
CA ALA A 18 -1.22 -3.42 5.80
C ALA A 18 -2.11 -3.76 7.00
N SER A 19 -2.92 -4.82 6.91
CA SER A 19 -3.76 -5.28 8.03
C SER A 19 -2.93 -5.67 9.24
N ASP A 20 -1.74 -6.21 9.01
CA ASP A 20 -0.89 -6.74 10.06
C ASP A 20 -0.06 -5.65 10.75
N VAL A 21 0.47 -4.69 9.98
CA VAL A 21 1.06 -3.46 10.51
C VAL A 21 0.03 -2.62 11.27
N ALA A 22 -1.22 -2.56 10.81
CA ALA A 22 -2.29 -1.87 11.53
C ALA A 22 -2.56 -2.49 12.92
N ARG A 23 -2.28 -3.79 13.10
CA ARG A 23 -2.50 -4.52 14.37
C ARG A 23 -1.27 -4.53 15.27
N HIS A 24 -0.08 -4.57 14.69
CA HIS A 24 1.17 -4.88 15.40
C HIS A 24 2.27 -3.82 15.20
N GLY A 25 1.97 -2.74 14.48
CA GLY A 25 2.91 -1.66 14.18
C GLY A 25 4.00 -2.05 13.17
N ALA A 26 4.99 -1.17 13.01
CA ALA A 26 6.07 -1.31 12.01
C ALA A 26 6.87 -2.63 12.17
N ALA A 27 6.99 -3.15 13.39
CA ALA A 27 7.72 -4.40 13.67
C ALA A 27 7.16 -5.61 12.90
N ALA A 28 5.86 -5.57 12.57
CA ALA A 28 5.17 -6.61 11.81
C ALA A 28 5.77 -6.82 10.41
N LEU A 29 6.40 -5.79 9.82
CA LEU A 29 6.99 -5.88 8.49
C LEU A 29 8.10 -6.95 8.41
N THR A 30 8.78 -7.23 9.53
CA THR A 30 9.91 -8.17 9.58
C THR A 30 9.54 -9.55 9.06
N LYS A 31 8.35 -10.07 9.42
CA LYS A 31 7.91 -11.39 8.93
C LYS A 31 7.55 -11.42 7.45
N TRP A 32 7.27 -10.25 6.86
CA TRP A 32 6.89 -10.12 5.46
C TRP A 32 8.07 -9.79 4.54
N ARG A 33 9.24 -9.47 5.10
CA ARG A 33 10.39 -8.95 4.35
C ARG A 33 10.75 -9.81 3.14
N ARG A 34 10.83 -11.14 3.33
CA ARG A 34 11.15 -12.08 2.24
C ARG A 34 10.11 -12.07 1.11
N ALA A 35 8.82 -11.96 1.44
CA ALA A 35 7.75 -11.92 0.44
C ALA A 35 7.74 -10.58 -0.31
N ILE A 36 7.99 -9.48 0.41
CA ILE A 36 8.13 -8.15 -0.16
C ILE A 36 9.31 -8.10 -1.14
N ASP A 37 10.47 -8.59 -0.73
CA ASP A 37 11.66 -8.61 -1.59
C ASP A 37 11.42 -9.48 -2.84
N ALA A 38 10.73 -10.61 -2.71
CA ALA A 38 10.42 -11.49 -3.84
C ALA A 38 9.45 -10.88 -4.86
N GLU A 39 8.41 -10.18 -4.40
CA GLU A 39 7.35 -9.66 -5.27
C GLU A 39 7.65 -8.24 -5.77
N TYR A 40 8.32 -7.41 -4.97
CA TYR A 40 8.56 -5.99 -5.22
C TYR A 40 10.03 -5.65 -5.46
N GLY A 41 10.98 -6.51 -5.09
CA GLY A 41 12.41 -6.18 -5.16
C GLY A 41 12.90 -5.34 -3.98
N GLY A 42 12.01 -4.98 -3.05
CA GLY A 42 12.35 -4.26 -1.83
C GLY A 42 11.17 -3.55 -1.18
N VAL A 43 11.39 -3.06 0.04
CA VAL A 43 10.38 -2.30 0.81
C VAL A 43 10.05 -0.96 0.15
N GLY A 44 10.99 -0.33 -0.56
CA GLY A 44 10.74 0.94 -1.23
C GLY A 44 9.62 0.86 -2.27
N ASP A 45 9.74 -0.06 -3.22
CA ASP A 45 8.74 -0.28 -4.27
C ASP A 45 7.40 -0.77 -3.72
N PHE A 46 7.44 -1.54 -2.64
CA PHE A 46 6.25 -1.96 -1.90
C PHE A 46 5.50 -0.77 -1.29
N LEU A 47 6.21 0.13 -0.61
CA LEU A 47 5.61 1.33 0.00
C LEU A 47 5.05 2.28 -1.06
N LEU A 48 5.71 2.40 -2.22
CA LEU A 48 5.20 3.20 -3.34
C LEU A 48 3.91 2.61 -3.94
N ASP A 49 3.82 1.28 -4.09
CA ASP A 49 2.59 0.62 -4.54
C ASP A 49 1.45 0.78 -3.52
N ALA A 50 1.75 0.65 -2.23
CA ALA A 50 0.79 0.92 -1.15
C ALA A 50 0.29 2.38 -1.17
N ARG A 51 1.19 3.36 -1.35
CA ARG A 51 0.84 4.79 -1.49
C ARG A 51 -0.07 5.02 -2.69
N ARG A 52 0.27 4.44 -3.84
CA ARG A 52 -0.54 4.54 -5.07
C ARG A 52 -1.96 4.04 -4.85
N ARG A 53 -2.13 2.86 -4.25
CA ARG A 53 -3.45 2.27 -3.97
C ARG A 53 -4.28 3.11 -3.00
N TRP A 54 -3.63 3.63 -1.95
CA TRP A 54 -4.28 4.53 -1.00
C TRP A 54 -4.78 5.81 -1.69
N LEU A 55 -3.94 6.46 -2.51
CA LEU A 55 -4.33 7.66 -3.27
C LEU A 55 -5.48 7.36 -4.25
N THR A 56 -5.44 6.25 -4.97
CA THR A 56 -6.54 5.83 -5.86
C THR A 56 -7.84 5.62 -5.09
N ALA A 57 -7.80 4.99 -3.92
CA ALA A 57 -8.98 4.79 -3.09
C ALA A 57 -9.53 6.11 -2.55
N VAL A 58 -8.66 7.04 -2.13
CA VAL A 58 -9.06 8.38 -1.68
C VAL A 58 -9.71 9.17 -2.81
N ALA A 59 -9.12 9.19 -4.01
CA ALA A 59 -9.68 9.86 -5.18
C ALA A 59 -11.07 9.32 -5.52
N ALA A 60 -11.22 7.98 -5.52
CA ALA A 60 -12.52 7.35 -5.74
C ALA A 60 -13.56 7.77 -4.68
N TYR A 61 -13.19 7.97 -3.42
CA TYR A 61 -14.13 8.46 -2.40
C TYR A 61 -14.50 9.93 -2.57
N SER A 62 -13.62 10.74 -3.16
CA SER A 62 -13.92 12.15 -3.47
C SER A 62 -14.87 12.28 -4.65
N ASP A 63 -14.82 11.36 -5.61
CA ASP A 63 -15.67 11.38 -6.81
C ASP A 63 -17.08 10.79 -6.56
N TYR A 64 -17.25 9.95 -5.52
CA TYR A 64 -18.53 9.32 -5.19
C TYR A 64 -19.21 10.01 -4.00
N SER A 65 -20.48 10.40 -4.16
CA SER A 65 -21.30 10.98 -3.08
C SER A 65 -21.77 9.95 -2.03
N ALA A 66 -21.58 8.65 -2.29
CA ALA A 66 -21.98 7.57 -1.40
C ALA A 66 -20.84 7.16 -0.47
N ALA A 67 -21.18 6.89 0.80
CA ALA A 67 -20.21 6.37 1.76
C ALA A 67 -19.64 5.03 1.25
N PRO A 68 -18.32 4.81 1.39
CA PRO A 68 -17.71 3.58 0.91
C PRO A 68 -18.19 2.36 1.69
N ALA A 69 -18.24 1.22 1.01
CA ALA A 69 -18.49 -0.06 1.66
C ALA A 69 -17.50 -0.28 2.82
N ALA A 70 -17.98 -0.85 3.93
CA ALA A 70 -17.20 -0.98 5.17
C ALA A 70 -15.82 -1.65 4.97
N GLU A 71 -15.74 -2.65 4.10
CA GLU A 71 -14.49 -3.33 3.77
C GLU A 71 -13.49 -2.42 3.03
N ALA A 72 -13.97 -1.59 2.10
CA ALA A 72 -13.13 -0.64 1.38
C ALA A 72 -12.61 0.47 2.33
N ALA A 73 -13.47 0.96 3.22
CA ALA A 73 -13.09 1.92 4.24
C ALA A 73 -12.04 1.34 5.20
N ARG A 74 -12.22 0.09 5.64
CA ARG A 74 -11.26 -0.62 6.49
C ARG A 74 -9.91 -0.78 5.81
N ARG A 75 -9.88 -1.30 4.58
CA ARG A 75 -8.64 -1.48 3.81
C ARG A 75 -7.90 -0.17 3.58
N ASN A 76 -8.63 0.92 3.35
CA ASN A 76 -8.02 2.24 3.20
C ASN A 76 -7.38 2.74 4.51
N LYS A 77 -8.02 2.47 5.66
CA LYS A 77 -7.45 2.77 6.98
C LYS A 77 -6.19 1.93 7.26
N GLU A 78 -6.20 0.65 6.90
CA GLU A 78 -5.04 -0.24 7.07
C GLU A 78 -3.85 0.20 6.19
N LEU A 79 -4.12 0.57 4.93
CA LEU A 79 -3.11 1.18 4.06
C LEU A 79 -2.56 2.48 4.64
N ARG A 80 -3.42 3.33 5.19
CA ARG A 80 -2.97 4.57 5.84
C ARG A 80 -2.06 4.29 7.03
N ALA A 81 -2.43 3.36 7.90
CA ALA A 81 -1.62 2.96 9.04
C ALA A 81 -0.24 2.41 8.63
N LEU A 82 -0.17 1.64 7.53
CA LEU A 82 1.09 1.20 6.95
C LEU A 82 1.96 2.40 6.52
N LEU A 83 1.38 3.36 5.79
CA LEU A 83 2.13 4.53 5.32
C LEU A 83 2.60 5.42 6.47
N ASP A 84 1.77 5.60 7.50
CA ASP A 84 2.11 6.37 8.70
C ASP A 84 3.26 5.69 9.49
N ALA A 85 3.24 4.37 9.61
CA ALA A 85 4.28 3.60 10.29
C ALA A 85 5.66 3.72 9.61
N PHE A 86 5.69 4.08 8.33
CA PHE A 86 6.91 4.23 7.53
C PHE A 86 7.04 5.64 6.92
N ALA A 87 6.40 6.66 7.49
CA ALA A 87 6.40 8.01 6.94
C ALA A 87 7.82 8.59 6.72
N GLU A 88 8.74 8.27 7.63
CA GLU A 88 10.16 8.68 7.56
C GLU A 88 10.99 7.89 6.53
N HIS A 89 10.40 6.89 5.85
CA HIS A 89 11.11 6.13 4.83
C HIS A 89 11.41 7.06 3.63
N PRO A 90 12.66 7.11 3.12
CA PRO A 90 13.07 8.09 2.10
C PRO A 90 12.16 8.17 0.86
N VAL A 91 11.63 7.02 0.40
CA VAL A 91 10.73 6.94 -0.77
C VAL A 91 9.34 7.57 -0.54
N LEU A 92 8.93 7.74 0.72
CA LEU A 92 7.67 8.37 1.09
C LEU A 92 7.87 9.83 1.50
N ALA A 93 9.03 10.16 2.06
CA ALA A 93 9.42 11.53 2.40
C ALA A 93 9.68 12.42 1.17
N ASP A 94 9.95 11.82 0.00
CA ASP A 94 10.07 12.58 -1.26
C ASP A 94 8.68 12.89 -1.85
N ASP A 95 8.20 14.09 -1.59
CA ASP A 95 6.95 14.61 -2.16
C ASP A 95 7.01 14.78 -3.69
N ARG A 96 8.19 14.78 -4.32
CA ARG A 96 8.32 14.88 -5.78
C ARG A 96 7.83 13.63 -6.50
N LEU A 97 7.78 12.47 -5.82
CA LEU A 97 7.26 11.23 -6.38
C LEU A 97 5.72 11.16 -6.42
N ALA A 98 5.02 12.13 -5.82
CA ALA A 98 3.56 12.21 -5.86
C ALA A 98 3.00 12.54 -7.26
N TYR A 99 3.83 13.06 -8.18
CA TYR A 99 3.40 13.60 -9.48
C TYR A 99 4.08 12.99 -10.72
N ALA A 100 4.92 11.97 -10.58
CA ALA A 100 5.47 11.27 -11.73
C ALA A 100 4.43 10.28 -12.32
N GLN A 101 3.34 10.80 -12.89
CA GLN A 101 2.56 10.03 -13.86
C GLN A 101 3.32 10.05 -15.20
N PRO A 102 3.51 8.91 -15.88
CA PRO A 102 3.97 8.93 -17.26
C PRO A 102 2.92 9.62 -18.13
N ALA A 103 3.38 10.52 -18.99
CA ALA A 103 2.59 11.17 -20.03
C ALA A 103 2.01 10.15 -21.03
#